data_AF-A0A952TRP4-F1
#
_entry.id   AF-A0A952TRP4-F1
#
_cell.length_a   1.000
_cell.length_b   1.000
_cell.length_c   1.000
_cell.angle_alpha   90.00
_cell.angle_beta   90.00
_cell.angle_gamma   90.00
#
_symmetry.space_group_name_H-M   'P 1'
#
loop_
_entity.id
_entity.type
_entity.pdbx_description
1 polymer ?
#
loop_
_entity_poly.entity_id
_entity_poly.type
_entity_poly.pdbx_seq_one_letter_code
_entity_poly.pdbx_strand_id
1 'polypeptide(L)'
;MMKILWSESPLKVSDLLERVTRKPKPAYTSLLTLIQGMEAKGYVRHIKDGKAFLYSPVLSQSKFISAELKRIARRLFDGTPGALVLNLVRQEQLSSEEIAEIKKILKEEK
;
A
#
# COMPACT_ATOMS: atom_id res chain seq x y z
N MET A 1 1.95 -5.04 5.49
CA MET A 1 3.34 -5.29 5.05
C MET A 1 4.06 -4.02 4.63
N MET A 2 3.62 -3.30 3.59
CA MET A 2 4.30 -2.05 3.18
C MET A 2 4.46 -1.04 4.32
N LYS A 3 3.43 -0.85 5.17
CA LYS A 3 3.53 0.02 6.36
C LYS A 3 4.72 -0.34 7.26
N ILE A 4 4.98 -1.64 7.45
CA ILE A 4 6.12 -2.11 8.26
C ILE A 4 7.42 -1.79 7.53
N LEU A 5 7.51 -2.11 6.24
CA LEU A 5 8.71 -1.86 5.42
C LEU A 5 9.04 -0.37 5.23
N TRP A 6 8.04 0.52 5.23
CA TRP A 6 8.29 1.97 5.20
C TRP A 6 8.77 2.50 6.54
N SER A 7 8.30 1.92 7.65
CA SER A 7 8.73 2.32 8.99
C SER A 7 10.12 1.78 9.33
N GLU A 8 10.37 0.51 8.98
CA GLU A 8 11.59 -0.20 9.30
C GLU A 8 11.98 -1.07 8.09
N SER A 9 13.07 -0.70 7.44
CA SER A 9 13.71 -1.51 6.41
C SER A 9 15.22 -1.25 6.42
N PRO A 10 16.04 -2.19 5.91
CA PRO A 10 15.67 -3.51 5.39
C PRO A 10 15.25 -4.52 6.48
N LEU A 11 14.39 -5.49 6.14
CA LEU A 11 13.96 -6.56 7.07
C LEU A 11 13.95 -7.95 6.42
N LYS A 12 14.24 -9.00 7.21
CA LYS A 12 14.01 -10.40 6.79
C LYS A 12 12.52 -10.74 6.90
N VAL A 13 12.11 -11.83 6.24
CA VAL A 13 10.72 -12.33 6.36
C VAL A 13 10.40 -12.75 7.81
N SER A 14 11.38 -13.28 8.55
CA SER A 14 11.24 -13.57 9.99
C SER A 14 10.89 -12.30 10.78
N ASP A 15 11.67 -11.24 10.57
CA ASP A 15 11.55 -9.99 11.31
C ASP A 15 10.24 -9.27 10.96
N LEU A 16 9.80 -9.41 9.70
CA LEU A 16 8.50 -8.94 9.23
C LEU A 16 7.35 -9.71 9.90
N LEU A 17 7.47 -11.03 10.05
CA LEU A 17 6.46 -11.87 10.70
C LEU A 17 6.31 -11.54 12.20
N GLU A 18 7.41 -11.21 12.87
CA GLU A 18 7.39 -10.75 14.26
C GLU A 18 6.58 -9.47 14.44
N ARG A 19 6.76 -8.52 13.51
CA ARG A 19 6.05 -7.21 13.48
C ARG A 19 4.59 -7.28 13.03
N VAL A 20 4.13 -8.44 12.54
CA VAL A 20 2.70 -8.62 12.24
C VAL A 20 1.90 -8.70 13.54
N THR A 21 1.10 -7.68 13.81
CA THR A 21 0.26 -7.59 15.02
C THR A 21 -1.11 -8.26 14.88
N ARG A 22 -1.59 -8.48 13.65
CA ARG A 22 -2.90 -9.13 13.40
C ARG A 22 -2.90 -10.59 13.88
N LYS A 23 -4.04 -11.06 14.39
CA LYS A 23 -4.27 -12.46 14.76
C LYS A 23 -5.36 -13.11 13.88
N PRO A 24 -5.18 -14.37 13.45
CA PRO A 24 -3.97 -15.18 13.60
C PRO A 24 -2.82 -14.63 12.75
N LYS A 25 -1.57 -14.84 13.20
CA LYS A 25 -0.39 -14.50 12.38
C LYS A 25 -0.38 -15.41 11.14
N PRO A 26 0.01 -14.90 9.96
CA PRO A 26 0.17 -15.74 8.78
C PRO A 26 1.31 -16.74 8.99
N ALA A 27 1.25 -17.88 8.31
CA ALA A 27 2.41 -18.76 8.22
C ALA A 27 3.58 -18.03 7.51
N TYR A 28 4.81 -18.42 7.85
CA TYR A 28 6.01 -17.86 7.23
C TYR A 28 5.98 -17.93 5.70
N THR A 29 5.60 -19.09 5.16
CA THR A 29 5.52 -19.33 3.70
C THR A 29 4.50 -18.42 3.03
N SER A 30 3.33 -18.19 3.65
CA SER A 30 2.33 -17.25 3.14
C SER A 30 2.88 -15.82 3.10
N LEU A 31 3.64 -15.43 4.11
CA LEU A 31 4.28 -14.11 4.14
C LEU A 31 5.36 -13.99 3.08
N LEU A 32 6.16 -15.04 2.90
CA LEU A 32 7.19 -15.12 1.85
C LEU A 32 6.56 -15.00 0.45
N THR A 33 5.52 -15.78 0.15
CA THR A 33 4.81 -15.70 -1.14
C THR A 33 4.24 -14.31 -1.39
N LEU A 34 3.68 -13.68 -0.35
CA LEU A 34 3.15 -12.32 -0.46
C LEU A 34 4.27 -11.31 -0.80
N ILE A 35 5.42 -11.39 -0.12
CA ILE A 35 6.56 -10.51 -0.39
C ILE A 35 7.14 -10.74 -1.78
N GLN A 36 7.31 -12.00 -2.20
CA GLN A 36 7.76 -12.35 -3.55
C GLN A 36 6.78 -11.82 -4.62
N GLY A 37 5.48 -11.89 -4.37
CA GLY A 37 4.48 -11.30 -5.26
C GLY A 37 4.55 -9.76 -5.31
N MET A 38 4.96 -9.10 -4.23
CA MET A 38 5.20 -7.66 -4.20
C MET A 38 6.49 -7.27 -4.92
N GLU A 39 7.53 -8.10 -4.82
CA GLU A 39 8.79 -7.94 -5.54
C GLU A 39 8.57 -8.10 -7.06
N ALA A 40 7.83 -9.13 -7.47
CA ALA A 40 7.46 -9.33 -8.88
C ALA A 40 6.66 -8.14 -9.46
N LYS A 41 5.89 -7.43 -8.62
CA LYS A 41 5.17 -6.20 -9.00
C LYS A 41 6.05 -4.93 -8.94
N GLY A 42 7.32 -5.05 -8.55
CA GLY A 42 8.27 -3.94 -8.43
C GLY A 42 8.05 -3.05 -7.21
N TYR A 43 7.29 -3.49 -6.20
CA TYR A 43 6.99 -2.68 -5.01
C TYR A 43 8.08 -2.74 -3.95
N VAL A 44 8.77 -3.88 -3.87
CA VAL A 44 9.86 -4.15 -2.94
C VAL A 44 11.02 -4.77 -3.70
N ARG A 45 12.22 -4.69 -3.14
CA ARG A 45 13.41 -5.37 -3.65
C ARG A 45 14.08 -6.11 -2.50
N HIS A 46 14.74 -7.23 -2.79
CA HIS A 46 15.66 -7.84 -1.85
C HIS A 46 17.12 -7.51 -2.14
N ILE A 47 17.92 -7.57 -1.09
CA ILE A 47 19.37 -7.77 -1.16
C ILE A 47 19.71 -9.05 -0.41
N LYS A 48 20.81 -9.71 -0.82
CA LYS A 48 21.29 -10.91 -0.16
C LYS A 48 22.28 -10.53 0.95
N ASP A 49 22.01 -11.00 2.16
CA ASP A 49 22.88 -10.86 3.33
C ASP A 49 23.20 -12.25 3.88
N GLY A 50 24.35 -12.79 3.49
CA GLY A 50 24.73 -14.18 3.72
C GLY A 50 23.73 -15.17 3.09
N LYS A 51 23.03 -15.93 3.92
CA LYS A 51 21.98 -16.88 3.52
C LYS A 51 20.56 -16.27 3.57
N ALA A 52 20.42 -15.03 4.05
CA ALA A 52 19.13 -14.37 4.22
C ALA A 52 18.86 -13.37 3.08
N PHE A 53 17.56 -13.12 2.86
CA PHE A 53 17.09 -12.01 2.03
C PHE A 53 16.53 -10.91 2.90
N LEU A 54 16.99 -9.69 2.62
CA LEU A 54 16.60 -8.45 3.27
C LEU A 54 15.78 -7.63 2.29
N TYR A 55 14.52 -7.35 2.64
CA TYR A 55 13.58 -6.65 1.77
C TYR A 55 13.45 -5.18 2.15
N SER A 56 13.40 -4.32 1.14
CA SER A 56 13.17 -2.88 1.27
C SER A 56 12.13 -2.40 0.25
N PRO A 57 11.33 -1.37 0.58
CA PRO A 57 10.40 -0.78 -0.38
C PRO A 57 11.17 -0.04 -1.49
N VAL A 58 10.72 -0.19 -2.74
CA VAL A 58 11.29 0.53 -3.90
C VAL A 58 10.65 1.91 -4.07
N LEU A 59 9.38 2.04 -3.66
CA LEU A 59 8.60 3.27 -3.77
C LEU A 59 8.34 3.88 -2.39
N SER A 60 8.35 5.21 -2.33
CA SER A 60 7.81 5.93 -1.17
C SER A 60 6.31 5.65 -1.02
N GLN A 61 5.79 5.81 0.20
CA GLN A 61 4.38 5.57 0.49
C GLN A 61 3.44 6.35 -0.43
N SER A 62 3.71 7.64 -0.64
CA SER A 62 2.90 8.48 -1.55
C SER A 62 2.93 7.97 -3.00
N LYS A 63 4.12 7.63 -3.53
CA LYS A 63 4.25 7.10 -4.90
C LYS A 63 3.55 5.76 -5.07
N PHE A 64 3.64 4.88 -4.07
CA PHE A 64 2.94 3.60 -4.08
C PHE A 64 1.42 3.77 -4.08
N ILE A 65 0.89 4.61 -3.18
CA ILE A 65 -0.55 4.88 -3.09
C ILE A 65 -1.05 5.48 -4.40
N SER A 66 -0.34 6.46 -4.97
CA SER A 66 -0.70 7.08 -6.25
C SER A 66 -0.71 6.06 -7.41
N ALA A 67 0.31 5.20 -7.50
CA ALA A 67 0.38 4.16 -8.53
C ALA A 67 -0.77 3.14 -8.41
N GLU A 68 -1.09 2.73 -7.18
CA GLU A 68 -2.16 1.76 -6.93
C GLU A 68 -3.54 2.37 -7.18
N LEU A 69 -3.79 3.62 -6.77
CA LEU A 69 -5.02 4.34 -7.09
C LEU A 69 -5.22 4.46 -8.61
N LYS A 70 -4.17 4.80 -9.37
CA LYS A 70 -4.23 4.82 -10.84
C LYS A 70 -4.51 3.44 -11.44
N ARG A 71 -4.03 2.36 -10.81
CA ARG A 71 -4.31 0.99 -11.27
C ARG A 71 -5.75 0.59 -10.99
N ILE A 72 -6.27 0.91 -9.80
CA ILE A 72 -7.66 0.65 -9.42
C ILE A 72 -8.62 1.43 -10.31
N ALA A 73 -8.38 2.74 -10.50
CA ALA A 73 -9.17 3.57 -11.40
C ALA A 73 -9.23 3.01 -12.82
N ARG A 74 -8.08 2.55 -13.36
CA ARG A 74 -8.03 1.90 -14.67
C ARG A 74 -8.79 0.57 -14.73
N ARG A 75 -8.70 -0.25 -13.68
CA ARG A 75 -9.27 -1.61 -13.68
C ARG A 75 -10.78 -1.64 -13.43
N LEU A 76 -11.28 -0.73 -12.58
CA LEU A 76 -12.65 -0.79 -12.07
C LEU A 76 -13.54 0.38 -12.55
N PHE A 77 -12.93 1.46 -13.05
CA PHE A 77 -13.63 2.70 -13.37
C PHE A 77 -13.20 3.26 -14.75
N ASP A 78 -12.78 2.39 -15.66
CA ASP A 78 -12.37 2.72 -17.04
C ASP A 78 -11.35 3.88 -17.14
N GLY A 79 -10.49 3.99 -16.14
CA GLY A 79 -9.45 5.03 -16.09
C GLY A 79 -9.95 6.39 -15.66
N THR A 80 -11.18 6.52 -15.17
CA THR A 80 -11.75 7.78 -14.66
C THR A 80 -11.56 7.90 -13.15
N PRO A 81 -10.60 8.72 -12.65
CA PRO A 81 -10.36 8.86 -11.22
C PRO A 81 -11.55 9.51 -10.50
N GLY A 82 -12.30 10.38 -11.19
CA GLY A 82 -13.50 11.01 -10.64
C GLY A 82 -14.60 10.01 -10.28
N ALA A 83 -14.75 8.91 -11.02
CA ALA A 83 -15.73 7.88 -10.70
C ALA A 83 -15.35 7.08 -9.45
N LEU A 84 -14.05 6.85 -9.20
CA LEU A 84 -13.57 6.27 -7.94
C LEU A 84 -13.93 7.18 -6.76
N VAL A 85 -13.61 8.48 -6.85
CA VAL A 85 -13.92 9.46 -5.79
C VAL A 85 -15.41 9.54 -5.53
N LEU A 86 -16.23 9.62 -6.59
CA LEU A 86 -17.68 9.71 -6.46
C LEU A 86 -18.28 8.47 -5.79
N ASN A 87 -17.82 7.27 -6.14
CA ASN A 87 -18.29 6.05 -5.51
C ASN A 87 -17.87 5.97 -4.04
N LEU A 88 -16.65 6.40 -3.70
CA LEU A 88 -16.19 6.44 -2.32
C LEU A 88 -17.06 7.37 -1.47
N VAL A 89 -17.33 8.59 -1.96
CA VAL A 89 -18.20 9.57 -1.29
C VAL A 89 -19.64 9.07 -1.14
N ARG A 90 -20.13 8.26 -2.09
CA ARG A 90 -21.51 7.73 -2.05
C ARG A 90 -21.68 6.52 -1.14
N GLN A 91 -20.64 5.68 -1.02
CA GLN A 91 -20.72 4.41 -0.28
C GLN A 91 -20.23 4.52 1.16
N GLU A 92 -19.28 5.42 1.44
CA GLU A 92 -18.76 5.65 2.78
C GLU A 92 -19.54 6.76 3.49
N GLN A 93 -19.78 6.59 4.79
CA GLN A 93 -20.28 7.68 5.64
C GLN A 93 -19.13 8.61 6.00
N LEU A 94 -18.82 9.54 5.09
CA LEU A 94 -17.85 10.60 5.38
C LEU A 94 -18.43 11.57 6.41
N SER A 95 -17.60 11.96 7.38
CA SER A 95 -17.99 12.98 8.35
C SER A 95 -18.10 14.36 7.69
N SER A 96 -18.78 15.29 8.36
CA SER A 96 -18.90 16.67 7.87
C SER A 96 -17.53 17.35 7.75
N GLU A 97 -16.60 17.00 8.64
CA GLU A 97 -15.22 17.47 8.67
C GLU A 97 -14.42 16.95 7.47
N GLU A 98 -14.51 15.63 7.18
CA GLU A 98 -13.85 15.01 6.03
C GLU A 98 -14.36 15.61 4.71
N ILE A 99 -15.67 15.84 4.59
CA ILE A 99 -16.27 16.50 3.42
C ILE A 99 -15.76 17.94 3.27
N ALA A 100 -15.63 18.69 4.38
CA ALA A 100 -15.13 20.05 4.34
C ALA A 100 -13.66 20.11 3.91
N GLU A 101 -12.83 19.19 4.39
CA GLU A 101 -11.42 19.08 4.02
C GLU A 101 -11.25 18.73 2.53
N ILE A 102 -12.03 17.76 2.02
CA ILE A 102 -12.04 17.42 0.59
C ILE A 102 -12.46 18.64 -0.25
N LYS A 103 -13.51 19.37 0.14
CA LYS A 103 -13.95 20.58 -0.57
C LYS A 103 -12.89 21.67 -0.58
N LYS A 104 -12.10 21.79 0.50
CA LYS A 104 -10.99 22.75 0.59
C LYS A 104 -9.89 22.39 -0.42
N ILE A 105 -9.43 21.14 -0.42
CA ILE A 105 -8.39 20.66 -1.34
C ILE A 105 -8.81 20.86 -2.80
N LEU A 106 -10.07 20.55 -3.15
CA LEU A 106 -10.59 20.73 -4.51
C LEU A 106 -10.66 22.19 -4.98
N LYS A 107 -10.68 23.16 -4.04
CA LYS A 107 -10.62 24.59 -4.35
C LYS A 107 -9.18 25.10 -4.48
N GLU A 108 -8.23 24.49 -3.78
CA GLU A 108 -6.81 24.88 -3.80
C GLU A 108 -6.05 24.32 -5.02
N GLU A 109 -6.48 23.18 -5.56
CA GLU A 109 -5.92 22.55 -6.78
C GLU A 109 -6.51 23.10 -8.09
N LYS A 110 -7.32 24.17 -8.03
CA LYS A 110 -7.98 24.81 -9.19
C LYS A 110 -7.45 26.20 -9.49
#